data_AF-A0A925R6A4-F1
#
_entry.id   AF-A0A925R6A4-F1
#
_cell.length_a   1.000
_cell.length_b   1.000
_cell.length_c   1.000
_cell.angle_alpha   90.00
_cell.angle_beta   90.00
_cell.angle_gamma   90.00
#
_symmetry.space_group_name_H-M   'P 1'
#
loop_
_entity.id
_entity.type
_entity.pdbx_description
1 polymer ?
#
loop_
_entity_poly.entity_id
_entity_poly.type
_entity_poly.pdbx_seq_one_letter_code
_entity_poly.pdbx_strand_id
1 'polypeptide(L)'
;MKEYRLVAWADLPAPYHHMPYRRMLTDMSHRHMSVVQLAACSGIRRKDVQQFLDMLDGRGLLTERDLFAADSVFGSLRPLGGWLRKALNVQANDH
;
A
#
# COMPACT_ATOMS: atom_id res chain seq x y z
N MET A 1 -1.94 -14.74 10.29
CA MET A 1 -1.27 -13.46 9.97
C MET A 1 -2.34 -12.39 9.81
N LYS A 2 -2.14 -11.17 10.35
CA LYS A 2 -3.11 -10.08 10.22
C LYS A 2 -2.97 -9.35 8.88
N GLU A 3 -4.09 -8.95 8.31
CA GLU A 3 -4.16 -8.03 7.18
C GLU A 3 -4.89 -6.75 7.56
N TYR A 4 -4.50 -5.66 6.92
CA TYR A 4 -4.99 -4.32 7.20
C TYR A 4 -5.60 -3.72 5.94
N ARG A 5 -6.73 -3.03 6.10
CA ARG A 5 -7.36 -2.22 5.06
C ARG A 5 -7.62 -0.82 5.59
N LEU A 6 -7.45 0.18 4.73
CA LEU A 6 -7.80 1.56 5.04
C LEU A 6 -9.32 1.74 4.97
N VAL A 7 -9.93 2.30 6.02
CA VAL A 7 -11.38 2.61 6.05
C VAL A 7 -11.72 4.07 5.78
N ALA A 8 -10.79 4.97 6.05
CA ALA A 8 -10.96 6.39 5.84
C ALA A 8 -9.65 7.04 5.41
N TRP A 9 -9.73 8.09 4.60
CA TRP A 9 -8.58 8.91 4.25
C TRP A 9 -8.22 9.83 5.43
N ALA A 10 -6.93 9.98 5.68
CA ALA A 10 -6.43 10.83 6.75
C ALA A 10 -5.37 11.79 6.25
N ASP A 11 -5.26 12.92 6.94
CA ASP A 11 -4.11 13.79 6.79
C ASP A 11 -2.92 13.20 7.55
N LEU A 12 -1.87 12.89 6.79
CA LEU A 12 -0.68 12.26 7.32
C LEU A 12 0.22 13.31 7.97
N PRO A 13 0.90 13.01 9.09
CA PRO A 13 1.94 13.90 9.59
C PRO A 13 3.16 13.91 8.64
N ALA A 14 3.98 14.96 8.73
CA ALA A 14 5.11 15.22 7.84
C ALA A 14 6.04 14.01 7.57
N PRO A 15 6.36 13.13 8.54
CA PRO A 15 7.22 11.96 8.28
C PRO A 15 6.64 10.95 7.28
N TYR A 16 5.33 10.99 6.99
CA TYR A 16 4.67 10.06 6.06
C TYR A 16 4.20 10.74 4.77
N HIS A 17 4.62 11.97 4.50
CA HIS A 17 4.26 12.67 3.26
C HIS A 17 4.93 12.10 2.00
N HIS A 18 5.92 11.23 2.17
CA HIS A 18 6.68 10.63 1.08
C HIS A 18 5.80 9.73 0.18
N MET A 19 6.15 9.70 -1.11
CA MET A 19 5.41 8.93 -2.12
C MET A 19 5.17 7.45 -1.78
N PRO A 20 6.11 6.71 -1.16
CA PRO A 20 5.89 5.32 -0.80
C PRO A 20 4.70 5.11 0.17
N TYR A 21 4.54 5.97 1.18
CA TYR A 21 3.43 5.90 2.12
C TYR A 21 2.08 6.23 1.47
N ARG A 22 2.05 7.26 0.60
CA ARG A 22 0.84 7.60 -0.17
C ARG A 22 0.40 6.45 -1.08
N ARG A 23 1.34 5.82 -1.79
CA ARG A 23 1.03 4.65 -2.63
C ARG A 23 0.51 3.48 -1.80
N MET A 24 1.11 3.25 -0.64
CA MET A 24 0.69 2.21 0.30
C MET A 24 -0.75 2.43 0.78
N LEU A 25 -1.13 3.66 1.12
CA LEU A 25 -2.52 4.01 1.46
C LEU A 25 -3.48 3.76 0.30
N THR A 26 -3.11 4.14 -0.93
CA THR A 26 -3.92 3.86 -2.12
C THR A 26 -4.15 2.36 -2.27
N ASP A 27 -3.10 1.55 -2.18
CA ASP A 27 -3.21 0.09 -2.24
C ASP A 27 -4.12 -0.49 -1.14
N MET A 28 -3.95 -0.01 0.10
CA MET A 28 -4.77 -0.43 1.25
C MET A 28 -6.23 0.05 1.17
N SER A 29 -6.53 1.11 0.42
CA SER A 29 -7.91 1.55 0.20
C SER A 29 -8.70 0.55 -0.64
N HIS A 30 -8.02 -0.18 -1.54
CA HIS A 30 -8.63 -1.14 -2.45
C HIS A 30 -8.74 -2.54 -1.86
N ARG A 31 -7.76 -2.98 -1.05
CA ARG A 31 -7.65 -4.37 -0.58
C ARG A 31 -7.03 -4.49 0.82
N HIS A 32 -7.30 -5.61 1.47
CA HIS A 32 -6.58 -6.02 2.68
C HIS A 32 -5.16 -6.44 2.30
N MET A 33 -4.16 -6.01 3.09
CA MET A 33 -2.76 -6.35 2.85
C MET A 33 -2.05 -6.67 4.16
N SER A 34 -1.14 -7.64 4.12
CA SER A 34 -0.25 -7.94 5.24
C SER A 34 0.97 -7.01 5.28
N VAL A 35 1.60 -6.88 6.45
CA VAL A 35 2.83 -6.10 6.64
C VAL A 35 3.94 -6.51 5.66
N VAL A 36 4.04 -7.81 5.34
CA VAL A 36 5.04 -8.34 4.41
C VAL A 36 4.79 -7.84 2.98
N GLN A 37 3.53 -7.84 2.53
CA GLN A 37 3.17 -7.33 1.20
C GLN A 37 3.38 -5.81 1.11
N LEU A 38 3.01 -5.07 2.16
CA LEU A 38 3.19 -3.63 2.23
C LEU A 38 4.68 -3.23 2.16
N ALA A 39 5.54 -3.93 2.91
CA ALA A 39 6.99 -3.72 2.84
C ALA A 39 7.55 -4.05 1.45
N ALA A 40 7.12 -5.17 0.85
CA ALA A 40 7.58 -5.57 -0.48
C ALA A 40 7.17 -4.59 -1.60
N CYS A 41 5.95 -4.06 -1.56
CA CYS A 41 5.44 -3.15 -2.60
C CYS A 41 5.93 -1.70 -2.44
N SER A 42 6.19 -1.25 -1.21
CA SER A 42 6.61 0.12 -0.92
C SER A 42 8.13 0.30 -0.89
N GLY A 43 8.90 -0.78 -0.68
CA GLY A 43 10.34 -0.72 -0.42
C GLY A 43 10.69 -0.17 0.98
N ILE A 44 9.69 0.08 1.83
CA ILE A 44 9.89 0.53 3.21
C ILE A 44 10.27 -0.68 4.08
N ARG A 45 11.16 -0.46 5.06
CA ARG A 45 11.54 -1.50 6.02
C ARG A 45 10.31 -1.95 6.81
N ARG A 46 10.20 -3.25 7.05
CA ARG A 46 9.07 -3.85 7.79
C ARG A 46 8.76 -3.16 9.12
N LYS A 47 9.79 -2.73 9.86
CA LYS A 47 9.64 -2.00 11.14
C LYS A 47 8.95 -0.65 10.96
N ASP A 48 9.34 0.10 9.92
CA ASP A 48 8.78 1.42 9.63
C ASP A 48 7.32 1.29 9.11
N VAL A 49 7.03 0.23 8.34
CA VAL A 49 5.64 -0.15 7.97
C VAL A 49 4.81 -0.47 9.21
N GLN A 50 5.34 -1.25 10.15
CA GLN A 50 4.62 -1.58 11.39
C GLN A 50 4.29 -0.32 12.18
N GLN A 51 5.28 0.56 12.40
CA GLN A 51 5.06 1.83 13.10
C GLN A 51 4.01 2.71 12.40
N PHE A 52 3.99 2.71 11.07
CA PHE A 52 2.99 3.44 10.32
C PHE A 52 1.58 2.84 10.50
N LEU A 53 1.44 1.51 10.48
CA LEU A 53 0.16 0.85 10.74
C LEU A 53 -0.33 1.11 12.16
N ASP A 54 0.56 1.04 13.16
CA ASP A 54 0.21 1.33 14.55
C ASP A 54 -0.30 2.77 14.71
N MET A 55 0.27 3.74 13.97
CA MET A 55 -0.20 5.13 13.94
C MET A 55 -1.59 5.26 13.30
N LEU A 56 -1.85 4.54 12.21
CA LEU A 56 -3.17 4.54 11.57
C LEU A 56 -4.23 3.85 12.44
N ASP A 57 -3.88 2.75 13.10
CA ASP A 57 -4.74 2.03 14.02
C ASP A 57 -5.07 2.87 15.27
N GLY A 58 -4.07 3.54 15.84
CA GLY A 58 -4.28 4.50 16.94
C GLY A 58 -5.18 5.68 16.57
N ARG A 59 -5.45 5.91 15.27
CA ARG A 59 -6.40 6.89 14.75
C ARG A 59 -7.73 6.27 14.29
N GLY A 60 -7.91 4.96 14.42
CA GLY A 60 -9.11 4.25 13.97
C GLY A 60 -9.27 4.21 12.45
N LEU A 61 -8.17 4.28 11.69
CA LEU A 61 -8.19 4.36 10.22
C LEU A 61 -8.05 3.00 9.54
N LEU A 62 -7.85 1.94 10.32
CA LEU A 62 -7.65 0.59 9.82
C LEU A 62 -8.83 -0.33 10.20
N THR A 63 -9.10 -1.28 9.32
CA THR A 63 -9.79 -2.52 9.67
C THR A 63 -8.80 -3.66 9.59
N GLU A 64 -8.77 -4.46 10.66
CA GLU A 64 -7.98 -5.68 10.73
C GLU A 64 -8.80 -6.89 10.30
N ARG A 65 -8.15 -7.83 9.62
CA ARG A 65 -8.69 -9.14 9.29
C ARG A 65 -7.69 -10.22 9.67
N ASP A 66 -8.12 -11.19 10.48
CA ASP A 66 -7.32 -12.37 10.80
C ASP A 66 -7.42 -13.42 9.69
N LEU A 67 -6.26 -13.81 9.13
CA LEU A 67 -6.20 -14.83 8.08
C LEU A 67 -6.44 -16.26 8.56
N PHE A 68 -6.81 -16.48 9.82
CA PHE A 68 -7.22 -17.82 10.27
C PHE A 68 -8.62 -18.22 9.80
N ALA A 69 -9.31 -17.38 9.02
CA ALA A 69 -10.66 -17.63 8.49
C ALA A 69 -10.81 -17.56 6.95
N ALA A 70 -9.72 -17.43 6.17
CA ALA A 70 -9.84 -17.21 4.72
C ALA A 70 -8.91 -18.10 3.88
N ASP A 71 -9.24 -19.39 3.84
CA ASP A 71 -8.60 -20.44 3.05
C ASP A 71 -8.91 -20.32 1.52
N SER A 72 -8.86 -19.14 0.90
CA SER A 72 -9.36 -19.00 -0.50
C SER A 72 -8.81 -17.89 -1.41
N VAL A 73 -7.71 -17.16 -1.12
CA VAL A 73 -7.33 -15.99 -1.96
C VAL A 73 -5.88 -15.96 -2.49
N PHE A 74 -5.13 -17.07 -2.41
CA PHE A 74 -3.81 -17.18 -3.06
C PHE A 74 -3.86 -17.38 -4.59
N GLY A 75 -5.02 -17.20 -5.23
CA GLY A 75 -5.23 -17.40 -6.67
C GLY A 75 -4.88 -16.23 -7.59
N SER A 76 -4.17 -15.19 -7.16
CA SER A 76 -3.79 -14.10 -8.08
C SER A 76 -2.47 -13.44 -7.71
N LEU A 77 -1.39 -14.21 -7.78
CA LEU A 77 -0.09 -13.66 -8.18
C LEU A 77 -0.19 -13.29 -9.68
N ARG A 78 -0.89 -12.20 -9.99
CA ARG A 78 -0.75 -11.51 -11.28
C ARG A 78 0.39 -10.49 -11.15
N PRO A 79 1.37 -10.49 -12.06
CA PRO A 79 2.48 -9.53 -11.99
C PRO A 79 1.91 -8.13 -12.25
N LEU A 80 1.87 -7.30 -11.20
CA LEU A 80 1.55 -5.87 -11.29
C LEU A 80 2.73 -5.08 -11.87
N GLY A 81 3.22 -5.52 -13.04
CA GLY A 81 4.33 -4.92 -13.80
C GLY A 81 3.88 -4.08 -15.00
N GLY A 82 2.64 -3.55 -14.99
CA GLY A 82 2.02 -2.90 -16.15
C GLY A 82 2.07 -1.37 -16.24
N TRP A 83 2.64 -0.65 -15.25
CA TRP A 83 2.47 0.81 -15.16
C TRP A 83 3.73 1.66 -15.47
N LEU A 84 4.81 1.06 -15.99
CA LEU A 84 6.05 1.79 -16.34
C LEU A 84 6.17 2.21 -17.82
N ARG A 85 5.08 2.57 -18.51
CA ARG A 85 5.16 3.06 -19.91
C ARG A 85 4.64 4.48 -20.16
N LYS A 86 4.46 5.31 -19.12
CA LYS A 86 3.94 6.67 -19.30
C LYS A 86 4.88 7.76 -18.75
N ALA A 87 6.12 7.78 -19.23
CA ALA A 87 7.04 8.91 -18.99
C ALA A 87 8.08 9.16 -20.10
N LEU A 88 7.91 8.66 -21.33
CA LEU A 88 8.87 8.94 -22.42
C LEU A 88 8.26 9.48 -23.74
N ASN A 89 6.98 9.87 -23.75
CA ASN A 89 6.40 10.55 -24.93
C ASN A 89 6.31 12.07 -24.74
N VAL A 90 7.39 12.67 -24.24
CA VAL A 90 7.62 14.11 -24.32
C VAL A 90 8.54 14.38 -25.51
N GLN A 91 7.92 14.90 -26.56
CA GLN A 91 8.47 15.83 -27.55
C GLN A 91 9.67 15.41 -28.40
N ALA A 92 9.39 15.15 -29.68
CA ALA A 92 10.08 15.83 -30.78
C ALA A 92 9.20 15.73 -32.04
N ASN A 93 8.31 16.70 -32.20
CA ASN A 93 7.78 17.09 -33.50
C ASN A 93 8.10 18.57 -33.63
N ASP A 94 9.08 18.93 -34.46
CA ASP A 94 9.19 20.29 -35.01
C ASP A 94 10.10 20.28 -36.26
N HIS A 95 9.50 20.71 -37.37
CA HIS A 95 10.00 21.11 -38.70
C HIS A 95 10.71 20.08 -39.61
#